data_AF-A0A4Y2SHD1-F1
#
_entry.id   AF-A0A4Y2SHD1-F1
#
_cell.length_a   1.000
_cell.length_b   1.000
_cell.length_c   1.000
_cell.angle_alpha   90.00
_cell.angle_beta   90.00
_cell.angle_gamma   90.00
#
_symmetry.space_group_name_H-M   'P 1'
#
loop_
_entity.id
_entity.type
_entity.pdbx_description
1 polymer ?
#
loop_
_entity_poly.entity_id
_entity_poly.type
_entity_poly.pdbx_seq_one_letter_code
_entity_poly.pdbx_strand_id
1 'polypeptide(L)'
;MATVQEKSMCVLWFFETKSVITTQRRFRTTYKEDPFTRHNLRELVAFFTEREREDRALRRKMLIASKKRLLAVHAMFVKNIVYKTPVPSLDELKRRIVTAIQNVTPQMLENTWREIEFRLEVLRATKGSHVQIH
;
A
#
# COMPACT_ATOMS: atom_id res chain seq x y z
N MET A 1 -12.53 27.12 -13.02
CA MET A 1 -11.31 26.39 -12.56
C MET A 1 -11.64 24.91 -12.64
N ALA A 2 -10.90 24.14 -13.43
CA ALA A 2 -11.20 22.73 -13.65
C ALA A 2 -11.12 21.87 -12.37
N THR A 3 -12.03 20.91 -12.24
CA THR A 3 -12.17 20.00 -11.10
C THR A 3 -11.02 19.00 -11.01
N VAL A 4 -10.86 18.36 -9.85
CA VAL A 4 -9.83 17.32 -9.66
C VAL A 4 -10.07 16.13 -10.61
N GLN A 5 -11.33 15.78 -10.88
CA GLN A 5 -11.70 14.72 -11.81
C GLN A 5 -11.35 15.10 -13.25
N GLU A 6 -11.70 16.30 -13.71
CA GLU A 6 -11.35 16.82 -15.04
C GLU A 6 -9.84 16.83 -15.27
N LYS A 7 -9.08 17.29 -14.27
CA LYS A 7 -7.61 17.26 -14.27
C LYS A 7 -7.08 15.83 -14.40
N SER A 8 -7.64 14.90 -13.62
CA SER A 8 -7.22 13.48 -13.66
C SER A 8 -7.50 12.84 -15.02
N MET A 9 -8.67 13.11 -15.61
CA MET A 9 -9.04 12.64 -16.95
C MET A 9 -8.13 13.22 -18.03
N CYS A 10 -7.73 14.49 -17.90
CA CYS A 10 -6.81 15.14 -18.82
C CYS A 10 -5.42 14.46 -18.82
N VAL A 11 -4.89 14.13 -17.64
CA VAL A 11 -3.63 13.37 -17.49
C VAL A 11 -3.76 11.97 -18.13
N LEU A 12 -4.88 11.27 -17.89
CA LEU A 12 -5.14 9.95 -18.46
C LEU A 12 -5.09 9.98 -20.00
N TRP A 13 -5.83 10.90 -20.63
CA TRP A 13 -5.85 11.03 -22.09
C TRP A 13 -4.50 11.43 -22.67
N PHE A 14 -3.70 12.23 -21.95
CA PHE A 14 -2.33 12.51 -22.36
C PHE A 14 -1.47 11.26 -22.36
N PHE A 15 -1.61 10.37 -21.37
CA PHE A 15 -0.89 9.10 -21.35
C PHE A 15 -1.34 8.14 -22.45
N GLU A 16 -2.62 8.11 -22.80
CA GLU A 16 -3.17 7.31 -23.90
C GLU A 16 -2.68 7.80 -25.27
N THR A 17 -2.81 9.10 -25.53
CA THR A 17 -2.61 9.67 -26.87
C THR A 17 -1.19 10.15 -27.14
N LYS A 18 -0.39 10.36 -26.08
CA LYS A 18 0.94 10.97 -26.11
C LYS A 18 0.99 12.33 -26.84
N SER A 19 -0.15 13.01 -26.99
CA SER A 19 -0.28 14.22 -27.79
C SER A 19 -1.04 15.31 -27.03
N VAL A 20 -0.36 16.43 -26.77
CA VAL A 20 -0.95 17.60 -26.11
C VAL A 20 -2.14 18.13 -26.90
N ILE A 21 -2.03 18.20 -28.22
CA ILE A 21 -3.09 18.76 -29.09
C ILE A 21 -4.33 17.87 -29.08
N THR A 22 -4.13 16.54 -29.13
CA THR A 22 -5.23 15.57 -29.10
C THR A 22 -5.92 15.60 -27.74
N THR A 23 -5.17 15.64 -26.63
CA THR A 23 -5.72 15.77 -25.29
C THR A 23 -6.50 17.08 -25.10
N GLN A 24 -5.96 18.22 -25.55
CA GLN A 24 -6.63 19.52 -25.47
C GLN A 24 -7.92 19.54 -26.29
N ARG A 25 -7.91 18.95 -27.50
CA ARG A 25 -9.10 18.82 -28.34
C ARG A 25 -10.17 17.97 -27.66
N ARG A 26 -9.77 16.82 -27.08
CA ARG A 26 -10.67 15.92 -26.35
C ARG A 26 -11.29 16.62 -25.12
N PHE A 27 -10.47 17.39 -24.39
CA PHE A 27 -10.94 18.19 -23.26
C PHE A 27 -11.98 19.23 -23.68
N ARG A 28 -11.73 20.00 -24.74
CA ARG A 28 -12.70 20.95 -25.31
C ARG A 28 -14.01 20.27 -25.70
N THR A 29 -13.95 19.11 -26.36
CA THR A 29 -15.16 18.41 -26.80
C THR A 29 -15.97 17.82 -25.65
N THR A 30 -15.32 17.38 -24.58
CA THR A 30 -15.99 16.74 -23.44
C THR A 30 -16.54 17.76 -22.45
N TYR A 31 -15.74 18.76 -22.08
CA TYR A 31 -16.08 19.70 -21.00
C TYR A 31 -16.53 21.07 -21.50
N LYS A 32 -16.37 21.38 -22.80
CA LYS A 32 -16.72 22.68 -23.43
C LYS A 32 -16.04 23.90 -22.80
N GLU A 33 -14.97 23.68 -22.04
CA GLU A 33 -14.14 24.74 -21.47
C GLU A 33 -12.81 24.87 -22.22
N ASP A 34 -12.13 26.00 -21.98
CA ASP A 34 -10.78 26.20 -22.47
C ASP A 34 -9.82 25.16 -21.87
N PRO A 35 -9.05 24.45 -22.71
CA PRO A 35 -8.19 23.38 -22.24
C PRO A 35 -6.91 23.95 -21.65
N PHE A 36 -6.28 23.17 -20.79
CA PHE A 36 -4.98 23.51 -20.21
C PHE A 36 -3.94 23.81 -21.28
N THR A 37 -3.12 24.83 -21.05
CA THR A 37 -1.94 25.11 -21.89
C THR A 37 -0.94 23.94 -21.81
N ARG A 38 -0.01 23.87 -22.76
CA ARG A 38 1.05 22.85 -22.77
C ARG A 38 1.86 22.87 -21.46
N HIS A 39 2.13 24.06 -20.92
CA HIS A 39 2.85 24.21 -19.67
C HIS A 39 2.05 23.66 -18.50
N ASN A 40 0.80 24.10 -18.34
CA ASN A 40 -0.09 23.65 -17.26
C ASN A 40 -0.33 22.13 -17.33
N LEU A 41 -0.44 21.55 -18.53
CA LEU A 41 -0.57 20.10 -18.70
C LEU A 41 0.67 19.33 -18.22
N ARG A 42 1.88 19.86 -18.47
CA ARG A 42 3.12 19.24 -17.97
C ARG A 42 3.21 19.31 -16.46
N GLU A 43 2.85 20.43 -15.85
CA GLU A 43 2.79 20.58 -14.39
C GLU A 43 1.76 19.62 -13.78
N LEU A 44 0.60 19.48 -14.43
CA LEU A 44 -0.42 18.53 -14.03
C LEU A 44 0.12 17.10 -14.06
N VAL A 45 0.73 16.69 -15.17
CA VAL A 45 1.34 15.36 -15.31
C VAL A 45 2.41 15.13 -14.23
N ALA A 46 3.25 16.12 -13.96
CA ALA A 46 4.27 16.03 -12.90
C ALA A 46 3.64 15.86 -11.51
N PHE A 47 2.64 16.67 -11.16
CA PHE A 47 1.92 16.59 -9.90
C PHE A 47 1.26 15.22 -9.69
N PHE A 48 0.54 14.71 -10.69
CA PHE A 48 -0.11 13.41 -10.59
C PHE A 48 0.90 12.25 -10.58
N THR A 49 2.00 12.36 -11.32
CA THR A 49 3.07 11.36 -11.29
C THR A 49 3.75 11.29 -9.93
N GLU A 50 4.02 12.45 -9.31
CA GLU A 50 4.66 12.51 -8.00
C GLU A 50 3.74 11.95 -6.91
N ARG A 51 2.45 12.30 -6.94
CA ARG A 51 1.43 11.70 -6.06
C ARG A 51 1.32 10.18 -6.23
N GLU A 52 1.33 9.67 -7.45
CA GLU A 52 1.33 8.22 -7.67
C GLU A 52 2.62 7.54 -7.20
N ARG A 53 3.77 8.23 -7.27
CA ARG A 53 5.04 7.72 -6.73
C ARG A 53 4.99 7.67 -5.22
N GLU A 54 4.51 8.72 -4.56
CA GLU A 54 4.32 8.79 -3.11
C GLU A 54 3.36 7.70 -2.63
N ASP A 55 2.21 7.53 -3.29
CA ASP A 55 1.24 6.47 -2.98
C ASP A 55 1.85 5.08 -3.18
N ARG A 56 2.62 4.85 -4.25
CA ARG A 56 3.33 3.57 -4.46
C ARG A 56 4.42 3.35 -3.41
N ALA A 57 5.15 4.38 -3.03
CA ALA A 57 6.17 4.30 -1.99
C ALA A 57 5.53 3.99 -0.64
N LEU A 58 4.40 4.62 -0.31
CA LEU A 58 3.62 4.35 0.88
C LEU A 58 3.11 2.90 0.88
N ARG A 59 2.48 2.45 -0.22
CA ARG A 59 2.02 1.05 -0.38
C ARG A 59 3.16 0.04 -0.24
N ARG A 60 4.35 0.34 -0.78
CA ARG A 60 5.55 -0.52 -0.63
C ARG A 60 6.06 -0.54 0.82
N LYS A 61 6.19 0.63 1.46
CA LYS A 61 6.58 0.73 2.88
C LYS A 61 5.59 -0.02 3.77
N MET A 62 4.29 0.09 3.48
CA MET A 62 3.22 -0.65 4.15
C MET A 62 3.37 -2.16 3.94
N LEU A 63 3.52 -2.64 2.71
CA LEU A 63 3.69 -4.08 2.43
C LEU A 63 4.90 -4.65 3.20
N ILE A 64 6.00 -3.90 3.26
CA ILE A 64 7.19 -4.29 4.01
C ILE A 64 6.90 -4.31 5.52
N ALA A 65 6.24 -3.29 6.06
CA ALA A 65 5.89 -3.21 7.48
C ALA A 65 4.92 -4.33 7.91
N SER A 66 3.88 -4.58 7.11
CA SER A 66 2.90 -5.66 7.35
C SER A 66 3.55 -7.03 7.24
N LYS A 67 4.42 -7.27 6.23
CA LYS A 67 5.20 -8.52 6.12
C LYS A 67 6.13 -8.71 7.32
N LYS A 68 6.86 -7.68 7.72
CA LYS A 68 7.74 -7.73 8.90
C LYS A 68 6.96 -8.08 10.17
N ARG A 69 5.76 -7.53 10.33
CA ARG A 69 4.94 -7.77 11.51
C ARG A 69 4.31 -9.16 11.52
N LEU A 70 3.80 -9.61 10.38
CA LEU A 70 3.32 -10.98 10.21
C LEU A 70 4.44 -12.00 10.51
N LEU A 71 5.65 -11.73 10.02
CA LEU A 71 6.84 -12.53 10.34
C LEU A 71 7.15 -12.50 11.84
N ALA A 72 7.09 -11.33 12.49
CA ALA A 72 7.36 -11.20 13.93
C ALA A 72 6.32 -11.94 14.80
N VAL A 73 5.03 -11.82 14.47
CA VAL A 73 3.93 -12.49 15.18
C VAL A 73 4.05 -14.02 15.04
N HIS A 74 4.26 -14.51 13.82
CA HIS A 74 4.48 -15.94 13.60
C HIS A 74 5.78 -16.45 14.23
N ALA A 75 6.87 -15.71 14.10
CA ALA A 75 8.14 -16.09 14.72
C ALA A 75 8.04 -16.13 16.24
N MET A 76 7.36 -15.16 16.87
CA MET A 76 7.15 -15.15 18.31
C MET A 76 6.26 -16.32 18.77
N PHE A 77 5.18 -16.60 18.06
CA PHE A 77 4.30 -17.74 18.36
C PHE A 77 5.02 -19.08 18.21
N VAL A 78 5.70 -19.29 17.08
CA VAL A 78 6.46 -20.52 16.82
C VAL A 78 7.58 -20.69 17.82
N LYS A 79 8.33 -19.62 18.13
CA LYS A 79 9.40 -19.67 19.14
C LYS A 79 8.88 -20.03 20.53
N ASN A 80 7.72 -19.50 20.92
CA ASN A 80 7.09 -19.80 22.21
C ASN A 80 6.64 -21.26 22.33
N ILE A 81 6.27 -21.91 21.22
CA ILE A 81 5.89 -23.33 21.22
C ILE A 81 7.14 -24.21 21.14
N VAL A 82 8.06 -23.90 20.23
CA VAL A 82 9.25 -24.72 19.96
C VAL A 82 10.21 -24.75 21.14
N TYR A 83 10.45 -23.60 21.77
CA TYR A 83 11.42 -23.44 22.86
C TYR A 83 10.76 -23.35 24.24
N LYS A 84 9.47 -23.70 24.37
CA LYS A 84 8.76 -23.72 25.67
C LYS A 84 9.49 -24.56 26.71
N THR A 85 10.09 -25.66 26.28
CA THR A 85 10.92 -26.57 27.09
C THR A 85 12.20 -26.90 26.32
N PRO A 86 13.28 -27.33 27.01
CA PRO A 86 14.51 -27.75 26.34
C PRO A 86 14.23 -28.77 25.24
N VAL A 87 14.91 -28.62 24.09
CA VAL A 87 14.70 -29.47 22.92
C VAL A 87 15.79 -30.55 22.91
N PRO A 88 15.45 -31.83 23.17
CA PRO A 88 16.42 -32.90 23.37
C PRO A 88 17.02 -33.47 22.07
N SER A 89 16.36 -33.27 20.91
CA SER A 89 16.83 -33.80 19.63
C SER A 89 16.33 -32.99 18.43
N LEU A 90 16.98 -33.18 17.28
CA LEU A 90 16.56 -32.57 16.02
C LEU A 90 15.16 -33.02 15.57
N ASP A 91 14.79 -34.27 15.85
CA ASP A 91 13.46 -34.78 15.49
C ASP A 91 12.36 -34.15 16.35
N GLU A 92 12.65 -33.91 17.64
CA GLU A 92 11.74 -33.17 18.51
C GLU A 92 11.59 -31.71 18.07
N LEU A 93 12.69 -31.08 17.61
CA LEU A 93 12.65 -29.75 17.03
C LEU A 93 11.71 -29.70 15.81
N LYS A 94 11.88 -30.64 14.86
CA LYS A 94 11.04 -30.73 13.66
C LYS A 94 9.56 -30.93 14.02
N ARG A 95 9.26 -31.86 14.95
CA ARG A 95 7.89 -32.10 15.41
C ARG A 95 7.26 -30.84 16.00
N ARG A 96 7.96 -30.14 16.88
CA ARG A 96 7.45 -28.91 17.50
C ARG A 96 7.20 -27.77 16.51
N ILE A 97 8.06 -27.64 15.49
CA ILE A 97 7.83 -26.66 14.42
C ILE A 97 6.53 -26.98 13.67
N VAL A 98 6.33 -28.25 13.30
CA VAL A 98 5.11 -28.70 12.61
C VAL A 98 3.86 -28.44 13.47
N THR A 99 3.90 -28.84 14.75
CA THR A 99 2.81 -28.60 15.69
C THR A 99 2.53 -27.10 15.89
N ALA A 100 3.57 -26.27 15.97
CA ALA A 100 3.41 -24.82 16.09
C ALA A 100 2.71 -24.21 14.88
N ILE A 101 3.07 -24.64 13.67
CA ILE A 101 2.43 -24.18 12.43
C ILE A 101 0.97 -24.63 12.38
N GLN A 102 0.67 -25.88 12.75
CA GLN A 102 -0.69 -26.41 12.79
C GLN A 102 -1.60 -25.72 13.82
N ASN A 103 -1.02 -25.21 14.91
CA ASN A 103 -1.75 -24.47 15.94
C ASN A 103 -2.04 -23.01 15.57
N VAL A 104 -1.52 -22.51 14.45
CA VAL A 104 -1.90 -21.18 13.95
C VAL A 104 -3.35 -21.24 13.47
N THR A 105 -4.25 -20.61 14.22
CA THR A 105 -5.68 -20.61 13.88
C THR A 105 -6.00 -19.52 12.86
N PRO A 106 -7.06 -19.70 12.04
CA PRO A 106 -7.56 -18.63 11.16
C PRO A 106 -7.88 -17.33 11.90
N GLN A 107 -8.39 -17.42 13.14
CA GLN A 107 -8.68 -16.26 13.98
C GLN A 107 -7.43 -15.44 14.31
N MET A 108 -6.29 -16.08 14.57
CA MET A 108 -5.02 -15.38 14.82
C MET A 108 -4.56 -14.60 13.58
N LEU A 109 -4.73 -15.21 12.39
CA LEU A 109 -4.44 -14.55 11.12
C LEU A 109 -5.37 -13.36 10.88
N GLU A 110 -6.68 -13.54 11.13
CA GLU A 110 -7.67 -12.48 10.95
C GLU A 110 -7.46 -11.32 11.92
N ASN A 111 -7.15 -11.59 13.18
CA ASN A 111 -6.80 -10.54 14.16
C ASN A 111 -5.55 -9.77 13.73
N THR A 112 -4.51 -10.48 13.25
CA THR A 112 -3.29 -9.84 12.74
C THR A 112 -3.60 -8.99 11.50
N TRP A 113 -4.50 -9.45 10.64
CA TRP A 113 -4.94 -8.73 9.46
C TRP A 113 -5.70 -7.44 9.84
N ARG A 114 -6.67 -7.52 10.75
CA ARG A 114 -7.41 -6.34 11.25
C ARG A 114 -6.48 -5.31 11.90
N GLU A 115 -5.49 -5.76 12.67
CA GLU A 115 -4.51 -4.85 13.26
C GLU A 115 -3.65 -4.17 12.19
N ILE A 116 -3.29 -4.87 11.12
CA ILE A 116 -2.64 -4.25 9.97
C ILE A 116 -3.56 -3.19 9.37
N GLU A 117 -4.80 -3.53 9.02
CA GLU A 117 -5.77 -2.60 8.42
C GLU A 117 -5.96 -1.34 9.25
N PHE A 118 -6.15 -1.48 10.56
CA PHE A 118 -6.25 -0.35 11.49
C PHE A 118 -5.02 0.58 11.40
N ARG A 119 -3.80 0.02 11.38
CA ARG A 119 -2.59 0.84 11.24
C ARG A 119 -2.47 1.47 9.85
N LEU A 120 -3.00 0.82 8.81
CA LEU A 120 -3.08 1.43 7.48
C LEU A 120 -3.98 2.68 7.52
N GLU A 121 -5.12 2.60 8.19
CA GLU A 121 -6.04 3.74 8.36
C GLU A 121 -5.37 4.89 9.12
N VAL A 122 -4.69 4.60 10.23
CA VAL A 122 -3.96 5.61 11.01
C VAL A 122 -2.85 6.27 10.17
N LEU A 123 -2.06 5.49 9.43
CA LEU A 123 -1.01 6.05 8.57
C LEU A 123 -1.58 6.91 7.44
N ARG A 124 -2.72 6.51 6.87
CA ARG A 124 -3.42 7.28 5.84
C ARG A 124 -3.94 8.62 6.39
N ALA A 125 -4.56 8.59 7.58
CA ALA A 125 -5.05 9.78 8.26
C ALA A 125 -3.90 10.75 8.62
N THR A 126 -2.73 10.22 8.95
CA THR A 126 -1.57 11.00 9.42
C THR A 126 -0.59 11.38 8.30
N LYS A 127 -0.95 11.10 7.04
CA LYS A 127 -0.10 11.34 5.85
C LYS A 127 1.30 10.74 5.98
N GLY A 128 1.43 9.60 6.66
CA GLY A 128 2.71 8.93 6.87
C GLY A 128 3.60 9.56 7.96
N SER A 129 3.07 10.45 8.79
CA SER A 129 3.75 10.89 10.02
C SER A 129 3.92 9.71 10.97
N HIS A 130 5.05 9.60 11.66
CA HIS A 130 5.26 8.53 12.63
C HIS A 130 4.31 8.71 13.81
N VAL A 131 3.34 7.79 13.94
CA VAL A 131 2.45 7.70 15.10
C VAL A 131 2.74 6.43 15.87
N GLN A 132 3.21 6.57 17.11
CA GLN A 132 3.19 5.50 18.09
C GLN A 132 1.75 5.34 18.57
N ILE A 133 1.17 4.19 18.31
CA ILE A 133 -0.10 3.77 18.90
C ILE A 133 0.29 2.98 20.14
N HIS A 134 -0.12 3.47 21.33
CA HIS A 134 0.02 2.77 22.61
C HIS A 134 -1.02 1.67 22.72
#